data_AF-A0A257A0K2-F1
#
_entry.id   AF-A0A257A0K2-F1
#
_cell.length_a   1.000
_cell.length_b   1.000
_cell.length_c   1.000
_cell.angle_alpha   90.00
_cell.angle_beta   90.00
_cell.angle_gamma   90.00
#
_symmetry.space_group_name_H-M   'P 1'
#
loop_
_entity.id
_entity.type
_entity.pdbx_description
1 polymer ?
#
loop_
_entity_poly.entity_id
_entity_poly.type
_entity_poly.pdbx_seq_one_letter_code
_entity_poly.pdbx_strand_id
1 'polypeptide(L)'
;MVGQIIGGSYGEILIRQKSGEKIELGDLLVADDILLQVIDLEYGSLLEHRDLARISGMQLEGYGSTEIHEKEVRNFILVRAKPVFDLKKRSIPKHLPEFFHVLRRAKEEDFQFLEMPENPL
;
A
#
# COMPACT_ATOMS: atom_id res chain seq x y z
N MET A 1 10.65 -5.10 -1.65
CA MET A 1 9.67 -4.22 -2.32
C MET A 1 8.29 -4.78 -2.03
N VAL A 2 7.40 -3.98 -1.45
CA VAL A 2 6.07 -4.43 -0.97
C VAL A 2 4.90 -3.89 -1.80
N GLY A 3 5.12 -2.85 -2.60
CA GLY A 3 4.09 -2.25 -3.44
C GLY A 3 4.64 -1.16 -4.33
N GLN A 4 3.74 -0.50 -5.05
CA GLN A 4 4.06 0.59 -5.98
C GLN A 4 3.00 1.69 -5.89
N ILE A 5 3.44 2.95 -5.93
CA ILE A 5 2.54 4.12 -5.96
C ILE A 5 1.84 4.18 -7.32
N ILE A 6 0.52 4.28 -7.30
CA ILE A 6 -0.30 4.37 -8.53
C ILE A 6 -1.14 5.65 -8.61
N GLY A 7 -1.07 6.51 -7.59
CA GLY A 7 -1.73 7.81 -7.60
C GLY A 7 -2.04 8.34 -6.21
N GLY A 8 -3.09 9.17 -6.12
CA GLY A 8 -3.54 9.79 -4.88
C GLY A 8 -3.32 11.30 -4.85
N SER A 9 -3.25 11.84 -3.65
CA SER A 9 -3.04 13.26 -3.33
C SER A 9 -2.11 13.40 -2.12
N TYR A 10 -1.78 14.62 -1.71
CA TYR A 10 -0.86 14.83 -0.59
C TYR A 10 -1.37 14.23 0.73
N GLY A 11 -2.68 14.27 0.98
CA GLY A 11 -3.27 13.69 2.20
C GLY A 11 -3.36 12.17 2.17
N GLU A 12 -3.30 11.58 0.98
CA GLU A 12 -3.62 10.16 0.78
C GLU A 12 -2.97 9.65 -0.50
N ILE A 13 -1.93 8.85 -0.33
CA ILE A 13 -1.19 8.16 -1.40
C ILE A 13 -1.86 6.81 -1.66
N LEU A 14 -2.11 6.53 -2.94
CA LEU A 14 -2.67 5.26 -3.39
C LEU A 14 -1.55 4.34 -3.84
N ILE A 15 -1.49 3.16 -3.23
CA ILE A 15 -0.45 2.17 -3.44
C ILE A 15 -1.11 0.86 -3.87
N ARG A 16 -0.57 0.22 -4.90
CA ARG A 16 -0.90 -1.16 -5.24
C ARG A 16 0.06 -2.10 -4.52
N GLN A 17 -0.47 -2.99 -3.67
CA GLN A 17 0.33 -4.02 -3.01
C GLN A 17 0.88 -5.01 -4.05
N LYS A 18 2.14 -5.41 -3.89
CA LYS A 18 2.74 -6.49 -4.68
C LYS A 18 2.10 -7.83 -4.30
N SER A 19 1.82 -8.68 -5.28
CA SER A 19 1.36 -10.05 -5.02
C SER A 19 2.36 -10.84 -4.17
N GLY A 20 1.85 -11.67 -3.27
CA GLY A 20 2.64 -12.48 -2.32
C GLY A 20 3.19 -11.70 -1.12
N GLU A 21 3.16 -10.37 -1.15
CA GLU A 21 3.46 -9.53 0.00
C GLU A 21 2.19 -9.27 0.80
N LYS A 22 2.35 -8.94 2.08
CA LYS A 22 1.26 -8.51 2.96
C LYS A 22 1.61 -7.15 3.51
N ILE A 23 0.75 -6.16 3.32
CA ILE A 23 0.81 -4.85 3.99
C ILE A 23 -0.34 -4.81 4.99
N GLU A 24 -0.08 -4.30 6.19
CA GLU A 24 -1.04 -4.24 7.28
C GLU A 24 -1.38 -2.79 7.65
N LEU A 25 -2.54 -2.61 8.29
CA LEU A 25 -2.95 -1.30 8.78
C LEU A 25 -1.94 -0.79 9.82
N GLY A 26 -1.51 0.46 9.68
CA GLY A 26 -0.49 1.07 10.54
C GLY A 26 0.95 0.77 10.13
N ASP A 27 1.19 -0.10 9.13
CA ASP A 27 2.55 -0.32 8.60
C ASP A 27 3.19 1.00 8.18
N LEU A 28 4.49 1.13 8.46
CA LEU A 28 5.31 2.23 8.00
C LEU A 28 6.06 1.81 6.73
N LEU A 29 5.81 2.55 5.66
CA LEU A 29 6.39 2.34 4.34
C LEU A 29 7.31 3.51 3.98
N VAL A 30 8.35 3.23 3.23
CA VAL A 30 9.27 4.26 2.73
C VAL A 30 9.19 4.32 1.21
N ALA A 31 9.00 5.53 0.69
CA ALA A 31 9.09 5.89 -0.72
C ALA A 31 10.04 7.09 -0.84
N ASP A 32 11.15 6.92 -1.57
CA ASP A 32 12.27 7.85 -1.56
C ASP A 32 12.73 8.19 -0.12
N ASP A 33 12.64 9.46 0.27
CA ASP A 33 12.95 9.98 1.59
C ASP A 33 11.69 10.16 2.46
N ILE A 34 10.51 9.72 1.99
CA ILE A 34 9.22 9.94 2.66
C ILE A 34 8.78 8.67 3.39
N LEU A 35 8.56 8.82 4.70
CA LEU A 35 7.86 7.85 5.53
C LEU A 35 6.34 8.03 5.37
N LEU A 36 5.67 6.95 5.05
CA LEU A 36 4.22 6.84 4.87
C LEU A 36 3.65 5.91 5.94
N GLN A 37 2.48 6.24 6.49
CA GLN A 37 1.73 5.34 7.38
C GLN A 37 0.51 4.80 6.64
N VAL A 38 0.34 3.49 6.62
CA VAL A 38 -0.84 2.84 6.07
C VAL A 38 -2.06 3.14 6.94
N ILE A 39 -3.10 3.68 6.32
CA ILE A 39 -4.34 4.10 6.99
C ILE A 39 -5.56 3.33 6.52
N ASP A 40 -5.49 2.64 5.38
CA ASP A 40 -6.57 1.81 4.88
C ASP A 40 -6.10 0.74 3.89
N LEU A 41 -6.88 -0.33 3.76
CA LEU A 41 -6.67 -1.45 2.84
C LEU A 41 -8.00 -1.77 2.13
N GLU A 42 -7.98 -1.74 0.80
CA GLU A 42 -9.15 -1.96 -0.05
C GLU A 42 -8.90 -3.07 -1.06
N TYR A 43 -9.96 -3.77 -1.48
CA TYR A 43 -9.90 -4.68 -2.62
C TYR A 43 -9.98 -3.88 -3.93
N GLY A 44 -8.98 -4.05 -4.80
CA GLY A 44 -8.98 -3.55 -6.16
C GLY A 44 -9.25 -4.67 -7.15
N SER A 45 -9.98 -4.36 -8.23
CA SER A 45 -10.12 -5.25 -9.37
C SER A 45 -10.10 -4.51 -10.70
N LEU A 46 -9.51 -5.11 -11.74
CA LEU A 46 -9.68 -4.69 -13.13
C LEU A 46 -11.02 -5.16 -13.72
N LEU A 47 -11.74 -6.06 -13.04
CA LEU A 47 -13.08 -6.49 -13.44
C LEU A 47 -14.12 -5.49 -12.97
N GLU A 48 -15.16 -5.31 -13.79
CA GLU A 48 -16.34 -4.57 -13.34
C GLU A 48 -17.03 -5.31 -12.18
N HIS A 49 -17.67 -4.55 -11.29
CA HIS A 49 -18.34 -5.11 -10.12
C HIS A 49 -19.42 -6.14 -10.48
N ARG A 50 -20.12 -5.94 -11.60
CA ARG A 50 -21.11 -6.91 -12.13
C ARG A 50 -20.47 -8.25 -12.46
N ASP A 51 -19.28 -8.25 -13.06
CA ASP A 51 -18.57 -9.47 -13.41
C ASP A 51 -18.05 -10.20 -12.17
N LEU A 52 -17.55 -9.46 -11.17
CA LEU A 52 -17.17 -10.04 -9.88
C LEU A 52 -18.35 -10.75 -9.21
N ALA A 53 -19.51 -10.09 -9.15
CA ALA A 53 -20.72 -10.66 -8.57
C ALA A 53 -21.16 -11.93 -9.32
N ARG A 54 -21.15 -11.90 -10.66
CA ARG A 54 -21.51 -13.05 -11.50
C ARG A 54 -20.55 -14.23 -11.29
N ILE A 55 -19.24 -13.99 -11.33
CA ILE A 55 -18.22 -15.01 -11.13
C ILE A 55 -18.35 -15.63 -9.73
N SER A 56 -18.54 -14.78 -8.70
CA SER A 56 -18.77 -15.24 -7.33
C SER A 56 -19.99 -16.16 -7.24
N GLY A 57 -21.11 -15.79 -7.89
CA GLY A 57 -22.31 -16.63 -7.94
C GLY A 57 -22.04 -17.97 -8.62
N MET A 58 -21.40 -17.97 -9.79
CA MET A 58 -21.07 -19.21 -10.51
C MET A 58 -20.18 -20.14 -9.67
N GLN A 59 -19.21 -19.59 -8.92
CA GLN A 59 -18.33 -20.38 -8.04
C GLN A 59 -19.09 -20.98 -6.86
N LEU A 60 -20.00 -20.22 -6.23
CA LEU A 60 -20.81 -20.69 -5.10
C LEU A 60 -21.78 -21.81 -5.51
N GLU A 61 -22.38 -21.70 -6.70
CA GLU A 61 -23.34 -22.69 -7.22
C GLU A 61 -22.66 -23.92 -7.86
N GLY A 62 -21.32 -24.01 -7.80
CA GLY A 62 -20.59 -25.21 -8.23
C GLY A 62 -20.43 -25.38 -9.74
N TYR A 63 -20.56 -24.31 -10.54
CA TYR A 63 -20.37 -24.35 -12.01
C TYR A 63 -18.90 -24.54 -12.47
N GLY A 64 -18.01 -25.00 -11.59
CA GLY A 64 -16.59 -25.24 -11.87
C GLY A 64 -15.72 -23.97 -11.83
N SER A 65 -14.40 -24.16 -11.92
CA SER A 65 -13.44 -23.06 -11.93
C SER A 65 -13.58 -22.24 -13.21
N THR A 66 -14.09 -21.02 -13.08
CA THR A 66 -13.77 -19.94 -14.01
C THR A 66 -12.28 -19.67 -13.84
N GLU A 67 -11.42 -20.41 -14.54
CA GLU A 67 -9.98 -20.19 -14.49
C GLU A 67 -9.69 -18.80 -15.06
N ILE A 68 -9.59 -17.83 -14.16
CA ILE A 68 -9.19 -16.47 -14.48
C ILE A 68 -7.68 -16.50 -14.63
N HIS A 69 -7.19 -16.58 -15.87
CA HIS A 69 -5.79 -16.33 -16.18
C HIS A 69 -5.38 -14.96 -15.60
N GLU A 70 -4.22 -14.90 -14.93
CA GLU A 70 -3.64 -13.70 -14.30
C GLU A 70 -4.45 -13.13 -13.10
N LYS A 71 -4.92 -13.99 -12.20
CA LYS A 71 -5.68 -13.60 -10.99
C LYS A 71 -5.02 -12.48 -10.18
N GLU A 72 -3.69 -12.47 -10.08
CA GLU A 72 -2.90 -11.49 -9.32
C GLU A 72 -2.81 -10.10 -9.99
N VAL A 73 -2.97 -10.05 -11.32
CA VAL A 73 -2.99 -8.80 -12.07
C VAL A 73 -4.39 -8.19 -12.02
N ARG A 74 -5.43 -9.04 -12.07
CA ARG A 74 -6.82 -8.60 -12.06
C ARG A 74 -7.30 -8.21 -10.67
N ASN A 75 -7.00 -8.98 -9.64
CA ASN A 75 -7.43 -8.71 -8.27
C ASN A 75 -6.21 -8.41 -7.40
N PHE A 76 -6.24 -7.29 -6.71
CA PHE A 76 -5.10 -6.79 -5.93
C PHE A 76 -5.60 -6.06 -4.69
N ILE A 77 -4.68 -5.78 -3.77
CA ILE A 77 -4.96 -4.91 -2.62
C ILE A 77 -4.50 -3.50 -2.96
N LEU A 78 -5.41 -2.56 -2.82
CA LEU A 78 -5.14 -1.14 -2.78
C LEU A 78 -4.85 -0.75 -1.33
N VAL A 79 -3.82 0.06 -1.15
CA VAL A 79 -3.38 0.54 0.15
C VAL A 79 -3.46 2.06 0.11
N ARG A 80 -4.12 2.66 1.10
CA ARG A 80 -4.07 4.10 1.31
C ARG A 80 -3.07 4.40 2.41
N ALA A 81 -2.16 5.32 2.13
CA ALA A 81 -1.15 5.73 3.10
C ALA A 81 -1.04 7.25 3.15
N LYS A 82 -0.80 7.82 4.34
CA LYS A 82 -0.55 9.25 4.50
C LYS A 82 0.95 9.51 4.68
N PRO A 83 1.52 10.56 4.07
CA PRO A 83 2.86 11.03 4.41
C PRO A 83 2.91 11.50 5.86
N VAL A 84 3.90 11.03 6.62
CA VAL A 84 4.06 11.40 8.03
C VAL A 84 5.38 12.09 8.32
N PHE A 85 6.46 11.77 7.59
CA PHE A 85 7.78 12.33 7.87
C PHE A 85 8.71 12.29 6.66
N ASP A 86 9.54 13.32 6.50
CA ASP A 86 10.63 13.38 5.53
C ASP A 86 11.93 12.99 6.27
N LEU A 87 12.45 11.80 5.98
CA LEU A 87 13.63 11.21 6.62
C LEU A 87 14.90 12.03 6.38
N LYS A 88 14.98 12.75 5.26
CA LYS A 88 16.15 13.54 4.89
C LYS A 88 16.11 14.95 5.46
N LYS A 89 14.97 15.65 5.32
CA LYS A 89 14.76 17.01 5.83
C LYS A 89 14.37 17.05 7.31
N ARG A 90 14.04 15.90 7.91
CA ARG A 90 13.58 15.76 9.29
C ARG A 90 12.40 16.67 9.62
N SER A 91 11.40 16.68 8.74
CA SER A 91 10.24 17.56 8.83
C SER A 91 9.02 16.92 8.18
N ILE A 92 7.89 17.63 8.19
CA ILE A 92 6.70 17.21 7.45
C ILE A 92 7.01 17.27 5.94
N PRO A 93 6.78 16.19 5.17
CA PRO A 93 6.96 16.20 3.72
C PRO A 93 6.16 17.33 3.08
N LYS A 94 6.73 18.06 2.13
CA LYS A 94 6.01 19.12 1.39
C LYS A 94 5.84 18.83 -0.10
N HIS A 95 6.08 17.58 -0.48
CA HIS A 95 6.05 17.10 -1.85
C HIS A 95 5.44 15.71 -1.88
N LEU A 96 4.96 15.33 -3.07
CA LEU A 96 4.50 13.98 -3.33
C LEU A 96 5.68 13.09 -3.70
N PRO A 97 5.67 11.81 -3.31
CA PRO A 97 6.53 10.81 -3.92
C PRO A 97 6.19 10.65 -5.41
N GLU A 98 7.14 10.19 -6.21
CA GLU A 98 6.93 10.03 -7.64
C GLU A 98 5.89 8.96 -7.97
N PHE A 99 5.17 9.16 -9.08
CA PHE A 99 4.32 8.11 -9.63
C PHE A 99 5.14 6.87 -9.96
N PHE A 100 4.56 5.70 -9.73
CA PHE A 100 5.20 4.40 -9.94
C PHE A 100 6.47 4.14 -9.11
N HIS A 101 6.75 4.98 -8.11
CA HIS A 101 7.80 4.70 -7.15
C HIS A 101 7.48 3.43 -6.36
N VAL A 102 8.51 2.62 -6.12
CA VAL A 102 8.38 1.34 -5.43
C VAL A 102 8.60 1.51 -3.93
N LEU A 103 7.83 0.80 -3.11
CA LEU A 103 7.89 0.95 -1.67
C LEU A 103 8.62 -0.21 -0.99
N ARG A 104 9.27 0.09 0.12
CA ARG A 104 9.79 -0.89 1.09
C ARG A 104 9.16 -0.65 2.46
N ARG A 105 9.20 -1.67 3.32
CA ARG A 105 8.93 -1.48 4.75
C ARG A 105 10.03 -0.59 5.35
N ALA A 106 9.63 0.27 6.28
CA ALA A 106 10.58 0.97 7.13
C ALA A 106 11.39 -0.05 7.94
N LYS A 107 12.64 0.29 8.22
CA LYS A 107 13.58 -0.50 9.01
C LYS A 107 14.13 0.33 10.15
N GLU A 108 14.80 -0.34 11.09
CA GLU A 108 15.38 0.32 12.26
C GLU A 108 16.34 1.46 11.87
N GLU A 109 17.09 1.31 10.78
CA GLU A 109 18.03 2.34 10.33
C GLU A 109 17.34 3.64 9.92
N ASP A 110 16.09 3.58 9.48
CA ASP A 110 15.31 4.77 9.11
C ASP A 110 15.00 5.64 10.33
N PHE A 111 15.04 5.08 11.55
CA PHE A 111 14.66 5.75 12.78
C PHE A 111 15.85 6.17 13.65
N GLN A 112 17.09 6.05 13.15
CA GLN A 112 18.30 6.42 13.91
C GLN A 112 18.35 7.88 14.38
N PHE A 113 17.51 8.75 13.80
CA PHE A 113 17.37 10.14 14.24
C PHE A 113 16.54 10.30 15.52
N LEU A 114 15.82 9.25 15.95
CA LEU A 114 15.08 9.26 17.20
C LEU A 114 16.06 8.99 18.35
N GLU A 115 16.40 10.04 19.08
CA GLU A 115 17.16 9.93 20.31
C GLU A 115 16.22 9.56 21.46
N MET A 116 16.62 8.59 22.28
CA MET A 116 15.89 8.27 23.51
C MET A 116 16.07 9.45 24.47
N PRO A 117 14.99 10.14 24.89
CA PRO A 117 15.12 11.23 25.84
C PRO A 117 15.66 10.72 27.19
N GLU A 118 16.45 11.54 27.89
CA GLU A 118 17.08 11.16 29.17
C GLU A 118 16.08 10.74 30.25
N ASN A 119 14.85 11.25 30.18
CA ASN A 119 13.73 10.85 31.04
C ASN A 119 12.49 10.53 30.19
N PRO A 120 12.30 9.28 29.75
CA PRO A 120 11.06 8.85 29.14
C PRO A 120 9.94 8.82 30.20
N LEU A 121 8.76 9.36 29.84
CA LEU A 121 7.56 9.40 30.69
C LEU A 121 7.01 8.01 30.99
#